data_AF-A0A432HPN7-F1
#
_entry.id   AF-A0A432HPN7-F1
#
_cell.length_a   1.000
_cell.length_b   1.000
_cell.length_c   1.000
_cell.angle_alpha   90.00
_cell.angle_beta   90.00
_cell.angle_gamma   90.00
#
_symmetry.space_group_name_H-M   'P 1'
#
loop_
_entity.id
_entity.type
_entity.pdbx_description
1 polymer ?
#
loop_
_entity_poly.entity_id
_entity_poly.type
_entity_poly.pdbx_seq_one_letter_code
_entity_poly.pdbx_strand_id
1 'polypeptide(L)'
;MRYLSYIGLIFFIMTGCAGRSDLTAPRSYPEVDCALSGCVDGRYPCGRATPFDALVEKTIPRPDRGQRHYVNLLEHGDDALVVRLHLIRSARRSIDFQTFIWGSDDVSDLFFKELVLAARRGSPDSGGPADR
;
A
#
# COMPACT_ATOMS: atom_id res chain seq x y z
N MET A 1 -18.06 -19.84 54.57
CA MET A 1 -18.92 -19.89 53.37
C MET A 1 -18.86 -18.64 52.46
N ARG A 2 -18.43 -17.46 52.94
CA ARG A 2 -18.30 -16.24 52.09
C ARG A 2 -17.08 -16.26 51.14
N TYR A 3 -16.00 -16.95 51.52
CA TYR A 3 -14.78 -17.06 50.70
C TYR A 3 -14.92 -17.96 49.46
N LEU A 4 -15.78 -19.00 49.51
CA LEU A 4 -16.04 -19.84 48.34
C LEU A 4 -16.75 -19.07 47.21
N SER A 5 -17.53 -18.03 47.56
CA SER A 5 -18.20 -17.18 46.57
C SER A 5 -17.22 -16.27 45.82
N TYR A 6 -16.14 -15.85 46.47
CA TYR A 6 -15.10 -15.01 45.83
C TYR A 6 -14.21 -15.80 44.88
N ILE A 7 -13.94 -17.07 45.16
CA ILE A 7 -13.15 -17.95 44.28
C ILE A 7 -13.87 -18.15 42.93
N GLY A 8 -15.20 -18.33 42.96
CA GLY A 8 -16.01 -18.43 41.73
C GLY A 8 -15.98 -17.17 40.87
N LEU A 9 -16.01 -15.98 41.49
CA LEU A 9 -15.96 -14.70 40.80
C LEU A 9 -14.60 -14.46 40.10
N ILE A 10 -13.49 -14.82 40.76
CA ILE A 10 -12.14 -14.67 40.20
C ILE A 10 -11.95 -15.60 38.99
N PHE A 11 -12.48 -16.83 39.04
CA PHE A 11 -12.36 -17.78 37.94
C PHE A 11 -13.14 -17.32 36.69
N PHE A 12 -14.28 -16.65 36.90
CA PHE A 12 -15.10 -16.11 35.80
C PHE A 12 -14.41 -14.95 35.07
N ILE A 13 -13.66 -14.10 35.79
CA ILE A 13 -12.91 -12.97 35.18
C ILE A 13 -11.73 -13.48 34.34
N MET A 14 -11.08 -14.58 34.74
CA MET A 14 -9.90 -15.11 34.03
C MET A 14 -10.21 -15.93 32.78
N THR A 15 -11.48 -16.29 32.53
CA THR A 15 -11.88 -17.07 31.34
C THR A 15 -12.24 -16.16 30.14
N GLY A 16 -12.10 -14.83 30.27
CA GLY A 16 -12.46 -13.85 29.25
C GLY A 16 -11.46 -13.64 28.09
N CYS A 17 -10.28 -14.26 28.12
CA CYS A 17 -9.25 -14.08 27.08
C CYS A 17 -9.05 -15.34 26.22
N ALA A 18 -10.14 -15.87 25.65
CA ALA A 18 -10.06 -16.81 24.53
C ALA A 18 -10.81 -16.26 23.30
N GLY A 19 -10.70 -14.95 23.07
CA GLY A 19 -10.93 -14.37 21.75
C GLY A 19 -9.78 -14.80 20.84
N ARG A 20 -9.90 -15.96 20.22
CA ARG A 20 -8.99 -16.45 19.19
C ARG A 20 -9.18 -15.53 17.99
N SER A 21 -8.34 -14.51 17.89
CA SER A 21 -8.19 -13.72 16.68
C SER A 21 -7.70 -14.68 15.60
N ASP A 22 -8.60 -15.22 14.80
CA ASP A 22 -8.27 -15.76 13.50
C ASP A 22 -7.78 -14.59 12.65
N LEU A 23 -6.51 -14.23 12.83
CA LEU A 23 -5.75 -13.48 11.85
C LEU A 23 -5.71 -14.38 10.62
N THR A 24 -6.70 -14.13 9.77
CA THR A 24 -6.84 -14.69 8.44
C THR A 24 -5.46 -14.72 7.78
N ALA A 25 -5.13 -15.87 7.20
CA ALA A 25 -3.89 -16.15 6.50
C ALA A 25 -3.40 -14.92 5.70
N PRO A 26 -2.08 -14.68 5.63
CA PRO A 26 -1.54 -13.57 4.86
C PRO A 26 -2.15 -13.62 3.45
N ARG A 27 -2.85 -12.56 3.06
CA ARG A 27 -3.25 -12.37 1.66
C ARG A 27 -1.95 -12.34 0.87
N SER A 28 -1.60 -13.46 0.27
CA SER A 28 -0.46 -13.57 -0.62
C SER A 28 -0.84 -12.84 -1.90
N TYR A 29 -0.50 -11.56 -1.96
CA TYR A 29 -0.48 -10.83 -3.21
C TYR A 29 0.62 -11.48 -4.06
N PRO A 30 0.34 -11.94 -5.28
CA PRO A 30 1.40 -12.45 -6.15
C PRO A 30 2.42 -11.32 -6.34
N GLU A 31 3.62 -11.55 -5.83
CA GLU A 31 4.79 -10.72 -6.08
C GLU A 31 5.17 -10.91 -7.55
N VAL A 32 4.54 -10.15 -8.45
CA VAL A 32 4.91 -10.17 -9.87
C VAL A 32 6.20 -9.38 -10.00
N ASP A 33 7.32 -10.11 -10.03
CA ASP A 33 8.63 -9.52 -10.15
C ASP A 33 8.96 -9.17 -11.61
N CYS A 34 8.46 -8.03 -12.06
CA CYS A 34 8.88 -7.42 -13.33
C CYS A 34 10.14 -6.54 -13.18
N ALA A 35 10.81 -6.53 -12.01
CA ALA A 35 11.84 -5.55 -11.69
C ALA A 35 13.22 -5.79 -12.31
N LEU A 36 13.51 -6.94 -12.92
CA LEU A 36 14.89 -7.29 -13.27
C LEU A 36 15.26 -7.31 -14.76
N SER A 37 14.34 -7.01 -15.69
CA SER A 37 14.72 -6.99 -17.12
C SER A 37 14.11 -5.89 -18.00
N GLY A 38 13.20 -5.04 -17.48
CA GLY A 38 12.45 -4.09 -18.34
C GLY A 38 12.68 -2.60 -18.11
N CYS A 39 13.33 -2.20 -17.01
CA CYS A 39 13.42 -0.79 -16.61
C CYS A 39 14.80 -0.13 -16.88
N VAL A 40 15.69 -0.82 -17.60
CA VAL A 40 17.10 -0.42 -17.74
C VAL A 40 17.33 0.55 -18.91
N ASP A 41 16.39 0.71 -19.84
CA ASP A 41 16.69 1.46 -21.08
C ASP A 41 16.23 2.92 -21.06
N GLY A 42 15.79 3.44 -19.91
CA GLY A 42 15.44 4.85 -19.70
C GLY A 42 14.27 5.39 -20.55
N ARG A 43 13.87 4.71 -21.62
CA ARG A 43 13.02 5.27 -22.67
C ARG A 43 11.58 5.56 -22.23
N TYR A 44 11.19 5.07 -21.05
CA TYR A 44 9.90 5.33 -20.42
C TYR A 44 10.04 5.46 -18.90
N PRO A 45 9.26 6.36 -18.26
CA PRO A 45 9.23 6.43 -16.80
C PRO A 45 8.72 5.11 -16.21
N CYS A 46 9.57 4.46 -15.42
CA CYS A 46 9.35 3.08 -14.96
C CYS A 46 8.55 3.01 -13.65
N GLY A 47 7.34 2.45 -13.75
CA GLY A 47 6.50 2.05 -12.62
C GLY A 47 6.30 0.54 -12.61
N ARG A 48 6.32 -0.09 -11.42
CA ARG A 48 6.04 -1.52 -11.24
C ARG A 48 4.56 -1.79 -11.48
N ALA A 49 4.25 -2.91 -12.13
CA ALA A 49 2.88 -3.33 -12.33
C ALA A 49 2.19 -3.64 -11.00
N THR A 50 0.91 -3.31 -10.91
CA THR A 50 0.12 -3.52 -9.69
C THR A 50 -1.26 -4.08 -10.00
N PRO A 51 -1.92 -4.76 -9.05
CA PRO A 51 -3.30 -5.20 -9.22
C PRO A 51 -4.29 -4.05 -9.49
N PHE A 52 -3.91 -2.81 -9.20
CA PHE A 52 -4.73 -1.61 -9.37
C PHE A 52 -4.58 -0.94 -10.74
N ASP A 53 -3.66 -1.39 -11.60
CA ASP A 53 -3.42 -0.80 -12.92
C ASP A 53 -4.68 -0.87 -13.80
N ALA A 54 -5.47 -1.93 -13.66
CA ALA A 54 -6.74 -2.09 -14.37
C ALA A 54 -7.80 -1.04 -13.96
N LEU A 55 -7.72 -0.49 -12.75
CA LEU A 55 -8.57 0.62 -12.32
C LEU A 55 -8.09 1.93 -12.93
N VAL A 56 -6.76 2.16 -12.92
CA VAL A 56 -6.15 3.37 -13.53
C VAL A 56 -6.46 3.44 -15.01
N GLU A 57 -6.34 2.34 -15.75
CA GLU A 57 -6.65 2.28 -17.19
C GLU A 57 -8.08 2.72 -17.51
N LYS A 58 -9.04 2.44 -16.63
CA LYS A 58 -10.44 2.88 -16.81
C LYS A 58 -10.60 4.39 -16.67
N THR A 59 -9.72 5.05 -15.92
CA THR A 59 -9.76 6.49 -15.67
C THR A 59 -9.12 7.32 -16.79
N ILE A 60 -8.34 6.70 -17.67
CA ILE A 60 -7.71 7.39 -18.79
C ILE A 60 -8.80 7.88 -19.75
N PRO A 61 -8.87 9.20 -20.05
CA PRO A 61 -9.86 9.74 -20.97
C PRO A 61 -9.74 9.08 -22.35
N ARG A 62 -10.87 8.63 -22.90
CA ARG A 62 -10.96 8.13 -24.27
C ARG A 62 -11.83 9.04 -25.14
N PRO A 63 -11.46 9.24 -26.42
CA PRO A 63 -12.17 10.16 -27.31
C PRO A 63 -13.65 9.80 -27.53
N ASP A 64 -14.02 8.54 -27.36
CA ASP A 64 -15.38 8.01 -27.57
C ASP A 64 -16.31 8.14 -26.34
N ARG A 65 -15.78 8.36 -25.13
CA ARG A 65 -16.56 8.21 -23.87
C ARG A 65 -16.67 9.46 -23.01
N GLY A 66 -16.05 10.57 -23.43
CA GLY A 66 -15.98 11.82 -22.67
C GLY A 66 -15.18 11.67 -21.37
N GLN A 67 -15.12 12.73 -20.56
CA GLN A 67 -14.47 12.72 -19.26
C GLN A 67 -15.35 12.00 -18.23
N ARG A 68 -14.79 10.97 -17.56
CA ARG A 68 -15.47 10.24 -16.48
C ARG A 68 -14.58 10.22 -15.25
N HIS A 69 -15.19 10.48 -14.09
CA HIS A 69 -14.51 10.39 -12.81
C HIS A 69 -14.88 9.07 -12.13
N TYR A 70 -13.88 8.40 -11.56
CA TYR A 70 -14.05 7.15 -10.84
C TYR A 70 -13.62 7.36 -9.40
N VAL A 71 -14.38 6.76 -8.48
CA VAL A 71 -14.10 6.79 -7.04
C VAL A 71 -14.11 5.35 -6.56
N ASN A 72 -13.09 4.97 -5.78
CA ASN A 72 -13.07 3.71 -5.06
C ASN A 72 -12.99 4.03 -3.56
N LEU A 73 -13.97 3.56 -2.79
CA LEU A 73 -14.05 3.80 -1.35
C LEU A 73 -13.34 2.67 -0.60
N LEU A 74 -12.38 3.03 0.24
CA LEU A 74 -11.61 2.11 1.06
C LEU A 74 -12.00 2.35 2.52
N GLU A 75 -12.59 1.35 3.15
CA GLU A 75 -13.15 1.49 4.50
C GLU A 75 -12.11 1.23 5.60
N HIS A 76 -10.99 0.58 5.25
CA HIS A 76 -10.02 0.12 6.24
C HIS A 76 -8.64 0.72 5.96
N GLY A 77 -7.91 1.03 7.03
CA GLY A 77 -6.63 1.73 6.96
C GLY A 77 -5.53 0.89 6.30
N ASP A 78 -5.55 -0.43 6.50
CA ASP A 78 -4.65 -1.40 5.89
C ASP A 78 -4.88 -1.53 4.38
N ASP A 79 -6.14 -1.61 3.94
CA ASP A 79 -6.48 -1.56 2.51
C ASP A 79 -5.98 -0.25 1.87
N ALA A 80 -6.19 0.87 2.55
CA ALA A 80 -5.73 2.17 2.10
C ALA A 80 -4.19 2.26 2.05
N LEU A 81 -3.48 1.64 2.99
CA LEU A 81 -2.02 1.56 2.97
C LEU A 81 -1.54 0.73 1.77
N VAL A 82 -2.11 -0.45 1.55
CA VAL A 82 -1.76 -1.34 0.41
C VAL A 82 -1.94 -0.58 -0.91
N VAL A 83 -3.08 0.09 -1.11
CA VAL A 83 -3.33 0.88 -2.32
C VAL A 83 -2.29 1.98 -2.49
N ARG A 84 -1.98 2.74 -1.43
CA ARG A 84 -0.97 3.82 -1.52
C ARG A 84 0.42 3.29 -1.88
N LEU A 85 0.84 2.16 -1.30
CA LEU A 85 2.11 1.52 -1.65
C LEU A 85 2.13 1.10 -3.12
N HIS A 86 1.03 0.55 -3.64
CA HIS A 86 0.93 0.23 -5.06
C HIS A 86 0.96 1.47 -5.95
N LEU A 87 0.33 2.57 -5.57
CA LEU A 87 0.42 3.85 -6.30
C LEU A 87 1.86 4.39 -6.34
N ILE A 88 2.60 4.31 -5.23
CA ILE A 88 4.03 4.70 -5.18
C ILE A 88 4.87 3.80 -6.09
N ARG A 89 4.61 2.49 -6.07
CA ARG A 89 5.33 1.51 -6.90
C ARG A 89 5.05 1.71 -8.39
N SER A 90 3.83 2.06 -8.78
CA SER A 90 3.44 2.30 -10.17
C SER A 90 3.71 3.72 -10.65
N ALA A 91 4.08 4.65 -9.76
CA ALA A 91 4.35 6.04 -10.10
C ALA A 91 5.43 6.17 -11.18
N ARG A 92 5.13 7.00 -12.17
CA ARG A 92 5.97 7.23 -13.37
C ARG A 92 6.55 8.64 -13.42
N ARG A 93 5.76 9.66 -13.08
CA ARG A 93 6.14 11.07 -13.30
C ARG A 93 6.46 11.81 -12.00
N SER A 94 5.49 11.88 -11.10
CA SER A 94 5.61 12.59 -9.83
C SER A 94 4.80 11.88 -8.76
N ILE A 95 5.15 12.15 -7.50
CA ILE A 95 4.40 11.73 -6.32
C ILE A 95 4.24 12.98 -5.46
N ASP A 96 3.01 13.43 -5.29
CA ASP A 96 2.68 14.51 -4.37
C ASP A 96 2.07 13.88 -3.11
N PHE A 97 2.69 14.14 -1.96
CA PHE A 97 2.28 13.59 -0.68
C PHE A 97 2.09 14.70 0.35
N GLN A 98 0.91 14.73 0.96
CA GLN A 98 0.56 15.66 2.03
C GLN A 98 0.12 14.86 3.25
N THR A 99 0.74 15.13 4.40
CA THR A 99 0.31 14.57 5.68
C THR A 99 0.35 15.65 6.75
N PHE A 100 -0.52 15.51 7.75
CA PHE A 100 -0.50 16.35 8.95
C PHE A 100 0.54 15.83 9.97
N ILE A 101 0.71 14.51 10.07
CA ILE A 101 1.62 13.87 11.02
C ILE A 101 2.51 12.87 10.27
N TRP A 102 3.81 12.93 10.54
CA TRP A 102 4.77 11.91 10.16
C TRP A 102 5.49 11.43 11.42
N GLY A 103 5.18 10.21 11.85
CA GLY A 103 5.83 9.55 12.98
C GLY A 103 6.95 8.63 12.52
N SER A 104 7.81 8.21 13.44
CA SER A 104 8.77 7.12 13.22
C SER A 104 8.14 5.82 13.73
N ASP A 105 7.61 5.03 12.81
CA ASP A 105 7.03 3.71 13.04
C ASP A 105 7.29 2.79 11.83
N ASP A 106 7.00 1.50 11.97
CA ASP A 106 7.25 0.50 10.92
C ASP A 106 6.54 0.82 9.59
N VAL A 107 5.38 1.48 9.65
CA VAL A 107 4.59 1.84 8.47
C VAL A 107 5.23 3.03 7.76
N SER A 108 5.67 4.04 8.49
CA SER A 108 6.36 5.22 7.98
C SER A 108 7.69 4.84 7.35
N ASP A 109 8.44 3.92 7.94
CA ASP A 109 9.71 3.42 7.40
C ASP A 109 9.48 2.66 6.09
N LEU A 110 8.46 1.80 6.03
CA LEU A 110 8.05 1.11 4.80
C LEU A 110 7.65 2.12 3.71
N PHE A 111 6.82 3.09 4.05
CA PHE A 111 6.33 4.09 3.11
C PHE A 111 7.48 4.96 2.57
N PHE A 112 8.38 5.40 3.45
CA PHE A 112 9.57 6.15 3.08
C PHE A 112 10.50 5.35 2.17
N LYS A 113 10.73 4.07 2.48
CA LYS A 113 11.54 3.17 1.65
C LYS A 113 10.98 3.09 0.22
N GLU A 114 9.67 2.91 0.07
CA GLU A 114 9.03 2.86 -1.25
C GLU A 114 9.13 4.19 -2.00
N LEU A 115 9.00 5.33 -1.31
CA LEU A 115 9.21 6.65 -1.90
C LEU A 115 10.65 6.83 -2.39
N VAL A 116 11.64 6.42 -1.60
CA VAL A 116 13.06 6.49 -2.00
C VAL A 116 13.32 5.58 -3.20
N LEU A 117 12.76 4.36 -3.20
CA LEU A 117 12.86 3.46 -4.36
C LEU A 117 12.21 4.06 -5.60
N ALA A 118 11.09 4.78 -5.45
CA ALA A 118 10.44 5.48 -6.55
C ALA A 118 11.26 6.66 -7.08
N ALA A 119 11.81 7.49 -6.20
CA ALA A 119 12.66 8.60 -6.58
C ALA A 119 13.91 8.15 -7.34
N ARG A 120 14.54 7.04 -6.89
CA ARG A 120 15.73 6.47 -7.54
C ARG A 120 15.47 5.99 -8.97
N ARG A 121 14.23 5.63 -9.32
CA ARG A 121 13.86 5.22 -10.69
C ARG A 121 13.79 6.39 -11.67
N GLY A 122 13.49 7.59 -11.17
CA GLY A 122 13.35 8.81 -12.00
C GLY A 122 14.57 9.73 -11.98
N SER A 123 15.66 9.38 -11.30
CA SER A 123 16.84 10.23 -11.18
C SER A 123 17.68 10.23 -12.46
N PRO A 124 18.27 11.36 -12.90
CA PRO A 124 19.19 11.39 -14.05
C PRO A 124 20.38 10.43 -13.89
N ASP A 125 20.86 10.25 -12.66
CA ASP A 125 22.00 9.37 -12.33
C ASP A 125 21.66 7.87 -12.47
N SER A 126 20.38 7.51 -12.61
CA SER A 126 19.94 6.12 -12.81
C SER A 126 19.90 5.70 -14.30
N GLY A 127 20.47 6.50 -15.21
CA GLY A 127 20.57 6.16 -16.63
C GLY A 127 19.30 6.37 -17.46
N GLY A 128 18.32 7.11 -16.93
CA GLY A 128 17.12 7.53 -17.66
C GLY A 128 17.32 8.87 -18.39
N PRO A 129 16.71 9.10 -19.57
CA PRO A 129 16.84 10.32 -20.33
C PRO A 129 16.20 11.47 -19.57
N ALA A 130 17.01 12.50 -19.34
CA ALA A 130 16.57 13.82 -18.91
C ALA A 130 15.89 14.55 -20.09
N ASP A 131 14.55 14.53 -20.19
CA ASP A 131 13.79 15.44 -21.07
C ASP A 131 12.35 15.69 -20.54
N ARG A 132 12.08 17.00 -20.37
CA ARG A 132 10.81 17.77 -20.32
C ARG A 132 9.89 17.79 -19.09
#